data_AF-A0A8S3W3E6-F1
#
_entry.id   AF-A0A8S3W3E6-F1
#
_cell.length_a   1.000
_cell.length_b   1.000
_cell.length_c   1.000
_cell.angle_alpha   90.00
_cell.angle_beta   90.00
_cell.angle_gamma   90.00
#
_symmetry.space_group_name_H-M   'P 1'
#
loop_
_entity.id
_entity.type
_entity.pdbx_description
1 polymer ?
#
loop_
_entity_poly.entity_id
_entity_poly.type
_entity_poly.pdbx_seq_one_letter_code
_entity_poly.pdbx_strand_id
1 'polypeptide(L)'
;MPAQRKFKEIQEQMHLAPLKLKQDVCTRWNSTYDMLNRFLKIKEAPIASIAIMRAELTLAPNDWMIIDSAVQTNVRTNSKVFE
;
A
#
# COMPACT_ATOMS: atom_id res chain seq x y z
N MET A 1 2.15 -3.92 -17.76
CA MET A 1 2.25 -3.25 -16.45
C MET A 1 3.70 -3.15 -15.98
N PRO A 2 4.45 -2.09 -16.30
CA PRO A 2 5.85 -1.92 -15.91
C PRO A 2 6.05 -1.80 -14.39
N ALA A 3 5.17 -1.09 -13.68
CA ALA A 3 5.29 -0.87 -12.23
C ALA A 3 5.15 -2.15 -11.39
N GLN A 4 4.20 -3.04 -11.72
CA GLN A 4 3.98 -4.29 -10.98
C GLN A 4 5.16 -5.26 -11.12
N ARG A 5 5.81 -5.30 -12.30
CA ARG A 5 6.99 -6.12 -12.52
C ARG A 5 8.18 -5.61 -11.72
N LYS A 6 8.43 -4.30 -11.77
CA LYS A 6 9.50 -3.65 -11.00
C LYS A 6 9.34 -3.84 -9.49
N PHE A 7 8.10 -3.74 -8.99
CA PHE A 7 7.79 -3.97 -7.59
C PHE A 7 8.14 -5.41 -7.15
N LYS A 8 7.80 -6.41 -7.98
CA LYS A 8 8.14 -7.81 -7.71
C LYS A 8 9.66 -8.05 -7.72
N GLU A 9 10.37 -7.48 -8.69
CA GLU A 9 11.83 -7.55 -8.75
C GLU A 9 12.48 -6.99 -7.48
N ILE A 10 12.00 -5.84 -6.98
CA ILE A 10 12.52 -5.20 -5.77
C ILE A 10 12.20 -6.05 -4.52
N GLN A 11 11.01 -6.61 -4.42
CA GLN A 11 10.66 -7.53 -3.33
C GLN A 11 11.57 -8.76 -3.30
N GLU A 12 11.88 -9.34 -4.46
CA GLU A 12 12.78 -10.48 -4.60
C GLU A 12 14.22 -10.11 -4.21
N GLN A 13 14.70 -8.94 -4.64
CA GLN A 13 16.03 -8.41 -4.26
C GLN A 13 16.15 -8.14 -2.75
N MET A 14 15.05 -7.77 -2.10
CA MET A 14 15.01 -7.49 -0.65
C MET A 14 14.65 -8.71 0.21
N HIS A 15 14.53 -9.91 -0.40
CA HIS A 15 14.09 -11.13 0.28
C HIS A 15 12.75 -10.99 1.02
N LEU A 16 11.88 -10.08 0.56
CA LEU A 16 10.56 -9.85 1.14
C LEU A 16 9.55 -10.86 0.55
N ALA A 17 8.57 -11.26 1.36
CA ALA A 17 7.50 -12.13 0.89
C ALA A 17 6.77 -11.48 -0.32
N PRO A 18 6.68 -12.17 -1.48
CA PRO A 18 6.17 -11.58 -2.70
C PRO A 18 4.68 -11.29 -2.57
N LEU A 19 4.35 -10.02 -2.36
CA LEU A 19 2.98 -9.54 -2.21
C LEU A 19 2.57 -8.78 -3.46
N LYS A 20 1.46 -9.20 -4.09
CA LYS A 20 0.91 -8.51 -5.26
C LYS A 20 0.49 -7.08 -4.86
N LEU A 21 1.01 -6.10 -5.59
CA LEU A 21 0.54 -4.72 -5.56
C LEU A 21 -0.94 -4.69 -5.95
N LYS A 22 -1.82 -4.42 -4.99
CA LYS A 22 -3.24 -4.19 -5.25
C LYS A 22 -3.41 -2.75 -5.71
N GLN A 23 -4.18 -2.55 -6.78
CA GLN A 23 -4.65 -1.24 -7.19
C GLN A 23 -6.10 -1.08 -6.75
N ASP A 24 -6.53 0.17 -6.63
CA ASP A 24 -7.93 0.50 -6.37
C ASP A 24 -8.80 0.02 -7.54
N VAL A 25 -9.98 -0.52 -7.24
CA VAL A 25 -10.93 -1.00 -8.25
C VAL A 25 -12.32 -0.52 -7.85
N CYS A 26 -12.92 0.32 -8.70
CA CYS A 26 -14.20 0.98 -8.42
C CYS A 26 -15.34 0.01 -8.07
N THR A 27 -15.34 -1.20 -8.64
CA THR A 27 -16.39 -2.21 -8.40
C THR A 27 -16.22 -3.01 -7.11
N ARG A 28 -15.09 -2.86 -6.40
CA ARG A 28 -14.83 -3.55 -5.13
C ARG A 28 -14.73 -2.52 -4.02
N TRP A 29 -15.82 -2.38 -3.28
CA TRP A 29 -16.09 -1.26 -2.36
C TRP A 29 -15.09 -1.12 -1.19
N ASN A 30 -14.22 -2.11 -0.96
CA ASN A 30 -13.15 -2.08 0.04
C ASN A 30 -11.74 -2.18 -0.58
N SER A 31 -11.59 -1.94 -1.88
CA SER A 31 -10.29 -2.08 -2.57
C SER A 31 -9.27 -1.03 -2.13
N THR A 32 -9.70 0.20 -1.83
CA THR A 32 -8.84 1.25 -1.28
C THR A 32 -8.29 0.85 0.10
N TYR A 33 -9.14 0.33 0.99
CA TYR A 33 -8.71 -0.19 2.29
C TYR A 33 -7.70 -1.33 2.13
N ASP A 34 -8.01 -2.31 1.27
CA ASP A 34 -7.13 -3.45 0.98
C ASP A 34 -5.76 -3.01 0.43
N MET A 35 -5.73 -1.95 -0.38
CA MET A 35 -4.51 -1.35 -0.93
C MET A 35 -3.68 -0.73 0.20
N LEU A 36 -4.27 0.18 0.99
CA LEU A 36 -3.58 0.91 2.05
C LEU A 36 -3.09 -0.01 3.17
N ASN A 37 -3.92 -0.97 3.58
CA ASN A 37 -3.55 -1.96 4.60
C ASN A 37 -2.34 -2.80 4.15
N ARG A 38 -2.28 -3.20 2.87
CA ARG A 38 -1.10 -3.90 2.33
C ARG A 38 0.09 -2.98 2.22
N PHE A 39 -0.11 -1.74 1.80
CA PHE A 39 0.93 -0.74 1.69
C PHE A 39 1.64 -0.52 3.04
N LEU A 40 0.89 -0.48 4.15
CA LEU A 40 1.44 -0.41 5.51
C LEU A 40 2.18 -1.67 5.95
N LYS A 41 1.80 -2.86 5.47
CA LYS A 41 2.47 -4.12 5.84
C LYS A 41 3.83 -4.30 5.18
N ILE A 42 4.08 -3.62 4.07
CA ILE A 42 5.31 -3.78 3.28
C ILE A 42 6.05 -2.46 3.07
N LYS A 43 6.04 -1.54 4.04
CA LYS A 43 6.53 -0.14 3.89
C LYS A 43 7.86 0.00 3.13
N GLU A 44 8.81 -0.90 3.37
CA GLU A 44 10.13 -0.88 2.74
C GLU A 44 10.09 -1.03 1.21
N ALA A 45 9.23 -1.91 0.68
CA ALA A 45 9.19 -2.19 -0.75
C ALA A 45 8.70 -0.99 -1.60
N PRO A 46 7.60 -0.30 -1.24
CA PRO A 46 7.19 0.93 -1.91
C PRO A 46 8.20 2.06 -1.76
N ILE A 47 8.82 2.24 -0.59
CA ILE A 47 9.84 3.29 -0.38
C ILE A 47 11.00 3.09 -1.36
N ALA A 48 11.54 1.87 -1.42
CA ALA A 48 12.61 1.53 -2.34
C ALA A 48 12.20 1.65 -3.81
N SER A 49 10.97 1.22 -4.14
CA SER A 49 10.42 1.32 -5.50
C SER A 49 10.26 2.77 -5.94
N ILE A 50 9.79 3.65 -5.05
CA ILE A 50 9.67 5.08 -5.31
C ILE A 50 11.06 5.69 -5.47
N ALA A 51 12.00 5.40 -4.58
CA ALA A 51 13.38 5.90 -4.69
C ALA A 51 14.06 5.52 -6.02
N ILE A 52 13.80 4.32 -6.53
CA ILE A 52 14.38 3.84 -7.81
C ILE A 52 13.65 4.39 -9.03
N MET A 53 12.31 4.48 -8.99
CA MET A 53 11.51 4.81 -10.18
C MET A 53 11.16 6.30 -10.29
N ARG A 54 10.98 6.98 -9.16
CA ARG A 54 10.51 8.36 -9.03
C ARG A 54 11.08 9.02 -7.78
N ALA A 55 12.39 9.27 -7.80
CA ALA A 55 13.13 9.85 -6.67
C ALA A 55 12.64 11.26 -6.28
N GLU A 56 11.90 11.94 -7.17
CA GLU A 56 11.25 13.22 -6.90
C GLU A 56 10.07 13.11 -5.92
N LEU A 57 9.52 11.91 -5.74
CA LEU A 57 8.44 11.64 -4.80
C LEU A 57 9.04 11.10 -3.50
N THR A 58 8.72 11.73 -2.38
CA THR A 58 9.12 11.26 -1.05
C THR A 58 7.90 11.21 -0.16
N LEU A 59 7.75 10.11 0.58
CA LEU A 59 6.67 9.96 1.57
C LEU A 59 7.17 10.49 2.91
N ALA A 60 6.59 11.59 3.37
CA ALA A 60 6.90 12.15 4.67
C ALA A 60 6.33 11.28 5.80
N PRO A 61 6.87 11.36 7.03
CA PRO A 61 6.31 10.65 8.18
C PRO A 61 4.82 10.91 8.39
N ASN A 62 4.36 12.13 8.10
CA ASN A 62 2.95 12.51 8.18
C ASN A 62 2.06 11.72 7.21
N ASP A 63 2.54 11.41 6.01
CA ASP A 63 1.78 10.63 5.02
C ASP A 63 1.48 9.23 5.56
N TRP A 64 2.46 8.62 6.24
CA TRP A 64 2.27 7.33 6.89
C TRP A 64 1.26 7.37 8.03
N MET A 65 1.23 8.46 8.81
CA MET A 65 0.24 8.66 9.87
C MET A 65 -1.18 8.80 9.31
N ILE A 66 -1.32 9.53 8.19
CA ILE A 66 -2.61 9.68 7.49
C ILE A 66 -3.09 8.33 6.97
N ILE A 67 -2.22 7.56 6.32
CA ILE A 67 -2.56 6.23 5.79
C ILE A 67 -2.97 5.29 6.93
N ASP A 68 -2.26 5.29 8.05
CA ASP A 68 -2.59 4.46 9.21
C ASP A 68 -3.95 4.85 9.82
N SER A 69 -4.20 6.15 9.98
CA SER A 69 -5.48 6.67 10.48
C SER A 69 -6.65 6.31 9.56
N ALA A 70 -6.44 6.36 8.24
CA ALA A 70 -7.45 6.00 7.24
C ALA A 70 -7.79 4.49 7.27
N VAL A 71 -6.78 3.62 7.48
CA VAL A 71 -6.98 2.18 7.65
C VAL A 71 -7.75 1.89 8.93
N GLN A 72 -7.36 2.51 10.06
CA GLN A 72 -8.04 2.31 11.35
C GLN A 72 -9.49 2.78 11.35
N THR A 73 -9.78 3.92 10.71
CA THR A 73 -11.14 4.47 10.62
C THR A 73 -12.05 3.54 9.80
N ASN A 74 -11.56 2.98 8.70
CA ASN A 74 -12.32 2.05 7.86
C ASN A 74 -12.61 0.70 8.53
N VAL A 75 -11.75 0.23 9.44
CA VAL A 75 -12.05 -0.94 10.29
C VAL A 75 -13.21 -0.63 11.23
N ARG A 76 -13.19 0.56 11.85
CA ARG A 76 -14.22 0.99 12.81
C ARG A 76 -15.57 1.23 12.15
N THR A 77 -15.62 1.78 10.95
CA THR A 77 -16.87 1.94 10.20
C THR A 77 -17.41 0.60 9.71
N ASN A 78 -16.58 -0.31 9.20
CA ASN A 78 -17.06 -1.66 8.85
C ASN A 78 -17.61 -2.42 10.07
N SER A 79 -16.96 -2.36 11.24
CA SER A 79 -17.51 -3.01 12.45
C SER A 79 -18.86 -2.44 12.93
N LYS A 80 -19.18 -1.18 12.62
CA LYS A 80 -20.45 -0.54 13.02
C LYS A 80 -21.56 -0.62 11.96
N VAL A 81 -21.25 -1.05 10.74
CA VAL A 81 -22.21 -1.17 9.64
C VAL A 81 -22.82 -2.58 9.55
N PHE A 82 -22.25 -3.56 10.27
CA PHE A 82 -22.73 -4.94 10.34
C PHE A 82 -23.33 -5.34 11.70
N GLU A 83 -23.68 -4.38 12.56
CA GLU A 83 -24.53 -4.58 13.75
C GLU A 83 -25.96 -4.07 13.50
#